data_AF-A0A8T4BSD0-F1
#
_entry.id   AF-A0A8T4BSD0-F1
#
_cell.length_a   1.000
_cell.length_b   1.000
_cell.length_c   1.000
_cell.angle_alpha   90.00
_cell.angle_beta   90.00
_cell.angle_gamma   90.00
#
_symmetry.space_group_name_H-M   'P 1'
#
loop_
_entity.id
_entity.type
_entity.pdbx_description
1 polymer ?
#
loop_
_entity_poly.entity_id
_entity_poly.type
_entity_poly.pdbx_seq_one_letter_code
_entity_poly.pdbx_strand_id
1 'polypeptide(L)'
;MEKPNYRKVIQLGKTTSCVSLPKAWLEKYGIEKGDTILLDIKPNGTLIITPKIKSQTYEAEITINTKGKSLEEVKRNIIAAYINNYTRINIIGDNIAKSLTSFSRISELLTATEIMGVENDKIVIKAFFDANSASIKHVITRLNMMIRSLFTHIKNILLNDEKNYEFLKRENEINRICFMGFRILSHTSGNFSKIYLQGKDEIDVLSTWMMLDKLEKIADRLYGIGSILKNSKNLENAGNQCKKNIANLVSNVENVYKTAILSFYNNDRAAAHKIIGLCQKNSKLCNNKQVKYNNKHIVLLSEKLDRVNTIAKHIGMIVIDKQPID
;
A
#
# COMPACT_ATOMS: atom_id res chain seq x y z
N MET A 1 5.68 27.98 0.08
CA MET A 1 4.21 28.21 0.05
C MET A 1 3.98 29.70 0.30
N GLU A 2 3.08 30.33 -0.45
CA GLU A 2 2.65 31.69 -0.13
C GLU A 2 1.97 31.73 1.24
N LYS A 3 2.11 32.83 1.99
CA LYS A 3 1.46 33.01 3.29
C LYS A 3 -0.07 33.13 3.10
N PRO A 4 -0.89 32.59 4.02
CA PRO A 4 -2.33 32.77 3.97
C PRO A 4 -2.70 34.26 4.00
N ASN A 5 -3.68 34.65 3.19
CA ASN A 5 -4.13 36.04 3.04
C ASN A 5 -5.66 36.11 3.05
N TYR A 6 -6.22 37.11 3.72
CA TYR A 6 -7.66 37.35 3.75
C TYR A 6 -8.11 38.14 2.52
N ARG A 7 -9.27 37.79 1.98
CA ARG A 7 -9.95 38.51 0.90
C ARG A 7 -11.34 38.90 1.37
N LYS A 8 -11.77 40.12 1.01
CA LYS A 8 -13.14 40.56 1.28
C LYS A 8 -14.08 39.90 0.28
N VAL A 9 -15.26 39.53 0.75
CA VAL A 9 -16.40 39.18 -0.10
C VAL A 9 -17.01 40.47 -0.62
N ILE A 10 -17.20 40.55 -1.94
CA ILE A 10 -17.75 41.71 -2.63
C ILE A 10 -19.13 41.33 -3.16
N GLN A 11 -20.15 42.12 -2.86
CA GLN A 11 -21.50 41.87 -3.35
C GLN A 11 -21.62 42.25 -4.84
N LEU A 12 -22.09 41.32 -5.66
CA LEU A 12 -22.43 41.51 -7.07
C LEU A 12 -23.95 41.40 -7.22
N GLY A 13 -24.65 42.53 -7.19
CA GLY A 13 -26.12 42.53 -7.28
C GLY A 13 -26.82 41.99 -6.02
N LYS A 14 -28.10 41.62 -6.16
CA LYS A 14 -28.95 41.27 -4.99
C LYS A 14 -28.71 39.87 -4.42
N THR A 15 -28.20 38.94 -5.22
CA THR A 15 -28.16 37.51 -4.85
C THR A 15 -26.79 36.85 -5.04
N THR A 16 -25.80 37.55 -5.62
CA THR A 16 -24.47 36.96 -5.83
C THR A 16 -23.38 37.76 -5.13
N SER A 17 -22.32 37.05 -4.75
CA SER A 17 -21.15 37.60 -4.10
C SER A 17 -19.90 36.98 -4.72
N CYS A 18 -18.82 37.74 -4.82
CA CYS A 18 -17.56 37.28 -5.37
C CYS A 18 -16.40 37.49 -4.39
N VAL A 19 -15.32 36.75 -4.63
CA VAL A 19 -14.03 36.92 -3.97
C VAL A 19 -12.95 36.99 -5.05
N SER A 20 -12.01 37.92 -4.91
CA SER A 20 -10.91 38.07 -5.87
C SER A 20 -9.89 36.93 -5.71
N LEU A 21 -9.56 36.24 -6.80
CA LEU A 21 -8.51 35.22 -6.83
C LEU A 21 -7.11 35.86 -6.93
N PRO A 22 -6.05 35.24 -6.36
CA PRO A 22 -4.69 35.78 -6.46
C PRO A 22 -4.18 35.78 -7.92
N LYS A 23 -3.69 36.93 -8.40
CA LYS A 23 -3.17 37.07 -9.77
C LYS A 23 -2.04 36.09 -10.09
N ALA A 24 -1.07 35.94 -9.18
CA ALA A 24 0.05 34.99 -9.36
C ALA A 24 -0.42 33.53 -9.48
N TRP A 25 -1.51 33.15 -8.81
CA TRP A 25 -2.10 31.82 -8.94
C TRP A 25 -2.79 31.63 -10.29
N LEU A 26 -3.51 32.64 -10.77
CA LEU A 26 -4.12 32.62 -12.11
C LEU A 26 -3.05 32.46 -13.20
N GLU A 27 -1.97 33.26 -13.13
CA GLU A 27 -0.84 33.20 -14.08
C GLU A 27 -0.14 31.84 -14.03
N LYS A 28 0.16 31.33 -12.83
CA LYS A 28 0.84 30.04 -12.64
C LYS A 28 0.10 28.87 -13.27
N TYR A 29 -1.23 28.89 -13.22
CA TYR A 29 -2.08 27.82 -13.75
C TYR A 29 -2.73 28.16 -15.09
N GLY A 30 -2.33 29.26 -15.74
CA GLY A 30 -2.84 29.68 -17.05
C GLY A 30 -4.36 29.87 -17.09
N ILE A 31 -4.93 30.39 -16.01
CA ILE A 31 -6.39 30.60 -15.87
C ILE A 31 -6.72 31.98 -16.40
N GLU A 32 -7.55 32.03 -17.43
CA GLU A 32 -7.95 33.25 -18.10
C GLU A 32 -9.40 33.65 -17.78
N LYS A 33 -9.76 34.89 -18.12
CA LYS A 33 -11.14 35.37 -17.99
C LYS A 33 -12.07 34.48 -18.82
N GLY A 34 -13.08 33.89 -18.18
CA GLY A 34 -14.06 33.00 -18.82
C GLY A 34 -13.76 31.52 -18.61
N ASP A 35 -12.58 31.15 -18.10
CA ASP A 35 -12.29 29.76 -17.73
C ASP A 35 -13.15 29.33 -16.53
N THR A 36 -13.58 28.07 -16.53
CA THR A 36 -14.32 27.46 -15.41
C THR A 36 -13.35 26.92 -14.36
N ILE A 37 -13.67 27.12 -13.09
CA ILE A 37 -12.97 26.55 -11.94
C ILE A 37 -13.90 25.63 -11.15
N LEU A 38 -13.35 24.59 -10.54
CA LEU A 38 -14.11 23.72 -9.66
C LEU A 38 -14.14 24.31 -8.26
N LEU A 39 -15.34 24.44 -7.70
CA LEU A 39 -15.59 24.83 -6.31
C LEU A 39 -16.09 23.59 -5.55
N ASP A 40 -15.44 23.29 -4.43
CA ASP A 40 -15.80 22.17 -3.57
C ASP A 40 -15.98 22.68 -2.13
N ILE A 41 -17.13 22.37 -1.52
CA ILE A 41 -17.48 22.81 -0.16
C ILE A 41 -17.40 21.58 0.74
N LYS A 42 -16.39 21.55 1.61
CA LYS A 42 -16.23 20.48 2.59
C LYS A 42 -17.32 20.55 3.67
N PRO A 43 -17.66 19.43 4.33
CA PRO A 43 -18.64 19.41 5.43
C PRO A 43 -18.32 20.36 6.60
N ASN A 44 -17.04 20.67 6.81
CA ASN A 44 -16.60 21.63 7.82
C ASN A 44 -16.71 23.12 7.38
N GLY A 45 -17.32 23.39 6.23
CA GLY A 45 -17.50 24.74 5.67
C GLY A 45 -16.30 25.27 4.87
N THR A 46 -15.23 24.48 4.69
CA THR A 46 -14.07 24.91 3.89
C THR A 46 -14.42 24.94 2.40
N LEU A 47 -14.18 26.08 1.73
CA LEU A 47 -14.28 26.21 0.28
C LEU A 47 -12.91 25.96 -0.38
N ILE A 48 -12.85 24.97 -1.28
CA ILE A 48 -11.67 24.65 -2.08
C ILE A 48 -11.92 25.09 -3.52
N ILE A 49 -10.95 25.83 -4.06
CA ILE A 49 -10.97 26.30 -5.44
C ILE A 49 -9.88 25.55 -6.21
N THR A 50 -10.28 24.76 -7.21
CA THR A 50 -9.36 23.98 -8.03
C THR A 50 -9.41 24.48 -9.48
N PRO A 51 -8.25 24.74 -10.14
CA PRO A 51 -8.25 25.04 -11.56
C PRO A 51 -8.85 23.87 -12.34
N LYS A 52 -9.70 24.13 -13.34
CA LYS A 52 -9.95 23.12 -14.36
C LYS A 52 -8.67 23.05 -15.21
N ILE A 53 -7.78 22.13 -14.87
CA ILE A 53 -6.57 21.89 -15.65
C ILE A 53 -7.04 21.47 -17.05
N LYS A 54 -6.93 22.37 -18.03
CA LYS A 54 -7.00 22.02 -19.46
C LYS A 54 -6.03 20.87 -19.62
N SER A 55 -6.44 19.76 -20.23
CA SER A 55 -5.69 18.50 -20.33
C SER A 55 -4.39 18.65 -21.12
N GLN A 56 -3.45 19.45 -20.64
CA GLN A 56 -2.05 19.26 -20.90
C GLN A 56 -1.66 18.15 -19.92
N THR A 57 -1.56 16.95 -20.47
CA THR A 57 -0.81 15.84 -19.88
C THR A 57 0.63 16.30 -19.67
N TYR A 58 0.87 17.08 -18.61
CA TYR A 58 2.20 17.28 -18.09
C TYR A 58 2.64 15.90 -17.59
N GLU A 59 3.50 15.23 -18.36
CA GLU A 59 4.17 14.03 -17.88
C GLU A 59 4.96 14.46 -16.64
N ALA A 60 4.62 13.91 -15.48
CA ALA A 60 5.39 14.17 -14.27
C ALA A 60 6.73 13.45 -14.43
N GLU A 61 7.80 14.22 -14.60
CA GLU A 61 9.14 13.68 -14.83
C GLU A 61 10.05 13.87 -13.60
N ILE A 62 10.91 12.87 -13.35
CA ILE A 62 11.96 12.94 -12.33
C ILE A 62 13.26 12.35 -12.84
N THR A 63 14.37 12.92 -12.40
CA THR A 63 15.72 12.42 -12.71
C THR A 63 16.40 11.87 -11.46
N ILE A 64 16.84 10.62 -11.50
CA ILE A 64 17.56 9.92 -10.44
C ILE A 64 19.01 9.75 -10.87
N ASN A 65 19.92 10.47 -10.22
CA ASN A 65 21.36 10.28 -10.41
C ASN A 65 21.87 9.10 -9.55
N THR A 66 22.60 8.18 -10.17
CA THR A 66 23.17 6.98 -9.52
C THR A 66 24.54 7.20 -8.88
N LYS A 67 25.20 8.33 -9.15
CA LYS A 67 26.52 8.66 -8.61
C LYS A 67 26.52 8.58 -7.08
N GLY A 68 27.43 7.77 -6.54
CA GLY A 68 27.59 7.56 -5.10
C GLY A 68 26.46 6.78 -4.43
N LYS A 69 25.56 6.13 -5.19
CA LYS A 69 24.44 5.34 -4.64
C LYS A 69 24.58 3.87 -5.01
N SER A 70 24.19 3.02 -4.07
CA SER A 70 24.03 1.58 -4.33
C SER A 70 22.83 1.30 -5.23
N LEU A 71 22.83 0.14 -5.89
CA LEU A 71 21.69 -0.30 -6.72
C LEU A 71 20.38 -0.38 -5.92
N GLU A 72 20.44 -0.80 -4.64
CA GLU A 72 19.24 -0.88 -3.79
C GLU A 72 18.70 0.51 -3.41
N GLU A 73 19.56 1.51 -3.21
CA GLU A 73 19.10 2.90 -3.02
C GLU A 73 18.44 3.45 -4.28
N VAL A 74 19.03 3.20 -5.45
CA VAL A 74 18.45 3.61 -6.73
C VAL A 74 17.10 2.92 -6.96
N LYS A 75 17.00 1.63 -6.68
CA LYS A 75 15.74 0.87 -6.71
C LYS A 75 14.67 1.49 -5.81
N ARG A 76 15.00 1.84 -4.57
CA ARG A 76 14.06 2.53 -3.65
C ARG A 76 13.60 3.88 -4.22
N ASN A 77 14.51 4.65 -4.83
CA ASN A 77 14.16 5.92 -5.47
C ASN A 77 13.23 5.74 -6.69
N ILE A 78 13.44 4.70 -7.50
CA ILE A 78 12.57 4.37 -8.64
C ILE A 78 11.16 3.97 -8.16
N ILE A 79 11.08 3.11 -7.14
CA ILE A 79 9.79 2.71 -6.53
C ILE A 79 9.09 3.95 -5.93
N ALA A 80 9.82 4.80 -5.21
CA ALA A 80 9.27 6.02 -4.63
C ALA A 80 8.77 6.98 -5.73
N ALA A 81 9.52 7.17 -6.81
CA ALA A 81 9.07 7.96 -7.95
C ALA A 81 7.79 7.40 -8.58
N TYR A 82 7.71 6.08 -8.75
CA TYR A 82 6.50 5.43 -9.24
C TYR A 82 5.29 5.63 -8.30
N ILE A 83 5.46 5.47 -7.00
CA ILE A 83 4.38 5.70 -6.01
C ILE A 83 3.91 7.16 -6.04
N ASN A 84 4.83 8.11 -6.18
CA ASN A 84 4.53 9.54 -6.26
C ASN A 84 3.99 10.01 -7.62
N ASN A 85 3.49 9.09 -8.46
CA ASN A 85 2.85 9.37 -9.74
C ASN A 85 3.72 10.03 -10.81
N TYR A 86 5.04 9.96 -10.70
CA TYR A 86 5.90 10.27 -11.83
C TYR A 86 5.61 9.28 -12.98
N THR A 87 5.38 9.81 -14.17
CA THR A 87 5.10 9.04 -15.39
C THR A 87 6.36 8.78 -16.20
N ARG A 88 7.41 9.60 -16.02
CA ARG A 88 8.73 9.39 -16.61
C ARG A 88 9.81 9.45 -15.53
N ILE A 89 10.63 8.40 -15.45
CA ILE A 89 11.74 8.28 -14.51
C ILE A 89 13.02 8.15 -15.32
N ASN A 90 13.82 9.23 -15.35
CA ASN A 90 15.11 9.26 -15.99
C ASN A 90 16.18 8.80 -14.98
N ILE A 91 16.97 7.79 -15.31
CA ILE A 91 18.05 7.29 -14.46
C ILE A 91 19.35 7.65 -15.16
N ILE A 92 20.19 8.45 -14.52
CA ILE A 92 21.45 8.95 -15.11
C ILE A 92 22.67 8.48 -14.31
N GLY A 93 23.75 8.15 -15.01
CA GLY A 93 25.03 7.82 -14.39
C GLY A 93 26.02 7.15 -15.35
N ASP A 94 27.27 7.01 -14.91
CA ASP A 94 28.36 6.55 -15.78
C ASP A 94 28.18 5.09 -16.22
N ASN A 95 28.20 4.83 -17.53
CA ASN A 95 28.07 3.49 -18.13
C ASN A 95 26.84 2.68 -17.66
N ILE A 96 25.74 3.38 -17.37
CA ILE A 96 24.55 2.77 -16.77
C ILE A 96 23.88 1.70 -17.65
N ALA A 97 24.09 1.75 -18.97
CA ALA A 97 23.64 0.73 -19.90
C ALA A 97 24.13 -0.68 -19.52
N LYS A 98 25.31 -0.81 -18.89
CA LYS A 98 25.84 -2.10 -18.41
C LYS A 98 24.99 -2.72 -17.28
N SER A 99 24.21 -1.91 -16.59
CA SER A 99 23.30 -2.33 -15.52
C SER A 99 21.85 -2.50 -16.01
N LEU A 100 21.60 -2.51 -17.32
CA LEU A 100 20.25 -2.63 -17.89
C LEU A 100 19.46 -3.80 -17.32
N THR A 101 20.05 -4.98 -17.19
CA THR A 101 19.37 -6.17 -16.63
C THR A 101 18.85 -5.93 -15.21
N SER A 102 19.60 -5.19 -14.40
CA SER A 102 19.17 -4.81 -13.04
C SER A 102 17.99 -3.85 -13.08
N PHE A 103 18.02 -2.86 -13.96
CA PHE A 103 16.92 -1.90 -14.11
C PHE A 103 15.67 -2.52 -14.74
N SER A 104 15.81 -3.47 -15.66
CA SER A 104 14.69 -4.27 -16.18
C SER A 104 13.99 -5.03 -15.06
N ARG A 105 14.76 -5.70 -14.19
CA ARG A 105 14.21 -6.39 -13.00
C ARG A 105 13.50 -5.44 -12.05
N ILE A 106 14.01 -4.21 -11.88
CA ILE A 106 13.33 -3.18 -11.07
C ILE A 106 12.02 -2.75 -11.74
N SER A 107 12.02 -2.54 -13.06
CA SER A 107 10.83 -2.18 -13.83
C SER A 107 9.76 -3.27 -13.77
N GLU A 108 10.15 -4.56 -13.78
CA GLU A 108 9.23 -5.70 -13.65
C GLU A 108 8.47 -5.73 -12.30
N LEU A 109 9.00 -5.08 -11.26
CA LEU A 109 8.32 -4.92 -9.97
C LEU A 109 7.18 -3.89 -10.02
N LEU A 110 7.11 -3.07 -11.06
CA LEU A 110 6.16 -1.97 -11.19
C LEU A 110 5.11 -2.32 -12.25
N THR A 111 3.86 -1.93 -12.00
CA THR A 111 2.77 -2.22 -12.94
C THR A 111 2.74 -1.20 -14.06
N ALA A 112 2.60 -1.69 -15.30
CA ALA A 112 2.46 -0.87 -16.50
C ALA A 112 3.64 0.09 -16.70
N THR A 113 4.86 -0.39 -16.46
CA THR A 113 6.10 0.35 -16.71
C THR A 113 6.96 -0.35 -17.76
N GLU A 114 7.53 0.44 -18.67
CA GLU A 114 8.44 -0.05 -19.70
C GLU A 114 9.69 0.82 -19.77
N ILE A 115 10.80 0.22 -20.20
CA ILE A 115 12.03 0.95 -20.51
C ILE A 115 11.90 1.47 -21.94
N MET A 116 11.80 2.80 -22.10
CA MET A 116 11.57 3.45 -23.38
C MET A 116 12.85 3.73 -24.17
N GLY A 117 14.00 3.77 -23.50
CA GLY A 117 15.27 4.12 -24.11
C GLY A 117 16.45 3.84 -23.20
N VAL A 118 17.55 3.41 -23.82
CA VAL A 118 18.83 3.12 -23.17
C VAL A 118 19.92 3.81 -23.97
N GLU A 119 20.62 4.71 -23.30
CA GLU A 119 21.83 5.38 -23.78
C GLU A 119 22.99 4.99 -22.84
N ASN A 120 24.24 5.31 -23.21
CA ASN A 120 25.41 4.91 -22.43
C ASN A 120 25.34 5.39 -20.97
N ASP A 121 24.79 6.57 -20.73
CA ASP A 121 24.71 7.26 -19.43
C ASP A 121 23.28 7.50 -18.93
N LYS A 122 22.25 6.98 -19.64
CA LYS A 122 20.85 7.22 -19.31
C LYS A 122 19.93 6.03 -19.61
N ILE A 123 19.02 5.73 -18.68
CA ILE A 123 17.90 4.80 -18.89
C ILE A 123 16.59 5.54 -18.58
N VAL A 124 15.58 5.38 -19.43
CA VAL A 124 14.25 5.99 -19.23
C VAL A 124 13.21 4.93 -18.97
N ILE A 125 12.58 4.98 -17.79
CA ILE A 125 11.42 4.16 -17.45
C ILE A 125 10.17 5.03 -17.60
N LYS A 126 9.17 4.56 -18.34
CA LYS A 126 7.86 5.22 -18.50
C LYS A 126 6.76 4.38 -17.87
N ALA A 127 5.85 5.01 -17.14
CA ALA A 127 4.66 4.39 -16.56
C ALA A 127 3.42 4.78 -17.37
N PHE A 128 2.70 3.79 -17.89
CA PHE A 128 1.47 3.92 -18.69
C PHE A 128 0.20 3.75 -17.85
N PHE A 129 0.31 3.89 -16.53
CA PHE A 129 -0.79 3.63 -15.61
C PHE A 129 -1.74 4.82 -15.50
N ASP A 130 -2.99 4.63 -15.94
CA ASP A 130 -4.07 5.57 -15.64
C ASP A 130 -4.70 5.26 -14.28
N ALA A 131 -4.39 6.10 -13.29
CA ALA A 131 -4.93 5.95 -11.95
C ALA A 131 -6.42 6.29 -11.84
N ASN A 132 -7.02 6.96 -12.83
CA ASN A 132 -8.45 7.33 -12.78
C ASN A 132 -9.38 6.15 -13.07
N SER A 133 -8.93 5.17 -13.86
CA SER A 133 -9.69 3.96 -14.19
C SER A 133 -9.46 2.80 -13.20
N ALA A 134 -8.48 2.92 -12.31
CA ALA A 134 -8.11 1.87 -11.39
C ALA A 134 -8.89 1.91 -10.06
N SER A 135 -9.37 0.75 -9.62
CA SER A 135 -10.13 0.60 -8.37
C SER A 135 -9.24 0.09 -7.23
N ILE A 136 -9.05 0.92 -6.20
CA ILE A 136 -8.35 0.50 -4.97
C ILE A 136 -9.06 -0.67 -4.28
N LYS A 137 -10.39 -0.79 -4.42
CA LYS A 137 -11.16 -1.92 -3.89
C LYS A 137 -10.70 -3.24 -4.52
N HIS A 138 -10.50 -3.27 -5.84
CA HIS A 138 -10.01 -4.46 -6.56
C HIS A 138 -8.59 -4.83 -6.15
N VAL A 139 -7.72 -3.84 -5.92
CA VAL A 139 -6.35 -4.06 -5.40
C VAL A 139 -6.40 -4.81 -4.07
N ILE A 140 -7.15 -4.30 -3.10
CA ILE A 140 -7.25 -4.89 -1.77
C ILE A 140 -7.89 -6.28 -1.83
N THR A 141 -8.93 -6.47 -2.66
CA THR A 141 -9.56 -7.79 -2.85
C THR A 141 -8.56 -8.81 -3.39
N ARG A 142 -7.77 -8.43 -4.41
CA ARG A 142 -6.75 -9.31 -4.98
C ARG A 142 -5.66 -9.66 -3.97
N LEU A 143 -5.15 -8.67 -3.22
CA LEU A 143 -4.19 -8.91 -2.14
C LEU A 143 -4.76 -9.85 -1.08
N ASN A 144 -6.02 -9.66 -0.69
CA ASN A 144 -6.66 -10.53 0.28
C ASN A 144 -6.74 -11.99 -0.21
N MET A 145 -7.09 -12.22 -1.48
CA MET A 145 -7.10 -13.56 -2.07
C MET A 145 -5.70 -14.20 -2.04
N MET A 146 -4.67 -13.45 -2.42
CA MET A 146 -3.29 -13.94 -2.43
C MET A 146 -2.78 -14.26 -1.02
N ILE A 147 -3.01 -13.38 -0.05
CA ILE A 147 -2.61 -13.59 1.36
C ILE A 147 -3.33 -14.82 1.94
N ARG A 148 -4.63 -14.99 1.67
CA ARG A 148 -5.36 -16.20 2.09
C ARG A 148 -4.78 -17.47 1.47
N SER A 149 -4.34 -17.42 0.22
CA SER A 149 -3.64 -18.53 -0.42
C SER A 149 -2.31 -18.86 0.30
N LEU A 150 -1.55 -17.86 0.77
CA LEU A 150 -0.34 -18.09 1.58
C LEU A 150 -0.65 -18.85 2.87
N PHE A 151 -1.70 -18.47 3.60
CA PHE A 151 -2.16 -19.22 4.78
C PHE A 151 -2.49 -20.67 4.44
N THR A 152 -3.18 -20.93 3.33
CA THR A 152 -3.50 -22.29 2.87
C THR A 152 -2.24 -23.10 2.58
N HIS A 153 -1.29 -22.57 1.80
CA HIS A 153 -0.04 -23.28 1.51
C HIS A 153 0.74 -23.62 2.79
N ILE A 154 0.87 -22.67 3.71
CA ILE A 154 1.56 -22.88 5.01
C ILE A 154 0.88 -24.01 5.81
N LYS A 155 -0.45 -24.05 5.86
CA LYS A 155 -1.18 -25.13 6.54
C LYS A 155 -0.99 -26.47 5.86
N ASN A 156 -1.01 -26.53 4.53
CA ASN A 156 -0.79 -27.77 3.79
C ASN A 156 0.61 -28.33 4.02
N ILE A 157 1.64 -27.48 4.01
CA ILE A 157 3.02 -27.89 4.36
C ILE A 157 3.06 -28.51 5.75
N LEU A 158 2.38 -27.90 6.73
CA LEU A 158 2.38 -28.37 8.12
C LEU A 158 1.57 -29.65 8.32
N LEU A 159 0.42 -29.80 7.67
CA LEU A 159 -0.52 -30.91 7.93
C LEU A 159 -0.32 -32.11 7.02
N ASN A 160 0.00 -31.85 5.75
CA ASN A 160 0.03 -32.87 4.68
C ASN A 160 1.46 -33.14 4.19
N ASP A 161 2.47 -32.48 4.77
CA ASP A 161 3.87 -32.52 4.34
C ASP A 161 4.04 -32.17 2.85
N GLU A 162 3.16 -31.33 2.32
CA GLU A 162 3.16 -30.90 0.92
C GLU A 162 4.40 -30.01 0.67
N LYS A 163 5.47 -30.57 0.10
CA LYS A 163 6.74 -29.87 -0.17
C LYS A 163 6.68 -28.95 -1.41
N ASN A 164 5.51 -28.35 -1.68
CA ASN A 164 5.32 -27.38 -2.75
C ASN A 164 5.59 -25.95 -2.25
N TYR A 165 6.76 -25.42 -2.61
CA TYR A 165 7.20 -24.08 -2.22
C TYR A 165 7.17 -23.07 -3.37
N GLU A 166 6.48 -23.38 -4.48
CA GLU A 166 6.43 -22.49 -5.64
C GLU A 166 5.79 -21.13 -5.34
N PHE A 167 4.87 -21.08 -4.36
CA PHE A 167 4.24 -19.84 -3.94
C PHE A 167 5.26 -18.78 -3.50
N LEU A 168 6.43 -19.17 -2.97
CA LEU A 168 7.51 -18.25 -2.58
C LEU A 168 8.04 -17.42 -3.75
N LYS A 169 7.92 -17.92 -5.00
CA LYS A 169 8.34 -17.17 -6.20
C LYS A 169 7.40 -16.01 -6.53
N ARG A 170 6.21 -15.95 -5.91
CA ARG A 170 5.16 -14.95 -6.19
C ARG A 170 5.21 -13.73 -5.27
N GLU A 171 6.23 -13.60 -4.41
CA GLU A 171 6.41 -12.45 -3.52
C GLU A 171 6.41 -11.11 -4.27
N ASN A 172 7.15 -11.05 -5.38
CA ASN A 172 7.18 -9.87 -6.25
C ASN A 172 5.81 -9.49 -6.83
N GLU A 173 4.90 -10.45 -7.02
CA GLU A 173 3.56 -10.16 -7.52
C GLU A 173 2.74 -9.39 -6.47
N ILE A 174 2.82 -9.80 -5.19
CA ILE A 174 2.18 -9.06 -4.09
C ILE A 174 2.76 -7.66 -3.98
N ASN A 175 4.08 -7.52 -4.00
CA ASN A 175 4.75 -6.22 -3.92
C ASN A 175 4.32 -5.29 -5.05
N ARG A 176 4.25 -5.81 -6.28
CA ARG A 176 3.78 -5.07 -7.45
C ARG A 176 2.35 -4.56 -7.29
N ILE A 177 1.44 -5.39 -6.77
CA ILE A 177 0.05 -5.00 -6.51
C ILE A 177 -0.02 -3.95 -5.39
N CYS A 178 0.80 -4.08 -4.34
CA CYS A 178 0.91 -3.09 -3.27
C CYS A 178 1.41 -1.73 -3.79
N PHE A 179 2.49 -1.71 -4.57
CA PHE A 179 3.00 -0.47 -5.18
C PHE A 179 1.97 0.20 -6.08
N MET A 180 1.21 -0.59 -6.85
CA MET A 180 0.08 -0.08 -7.62
C MET A 180 -1.00 0.55 -6.73
N GLY A 181 -1.35 -0.10 -5.62
CA GLY A 181 -2.27 0.46 -4.63
C GLY A 181 -1.79 1.79 -4.03
N PHE A 182 -0.51 1.89 -3.66
CA PHE A 182 0.08 3.14 -3.16
C PHE A 182 0.10 4.23 -4.23
N ARG A 183 0.36 3.90 -5.50
CA ARG A 183 0.29 4.85 -6.62
C ARG A 183 -1.12 5.40 -6.80
N ILE A 184 -2.14 4.54 -6.80
CA ILE A 184 -3.55 4.94 -6.87
C ILE A 184 -3.87 5.91 -5.73
N LEU A 185 -3.58 5.53 -4.48
CA LEU A 185 -3.87 6.36 -3.31
C LEU A 185 -3.11 7.70 -3.31
N SER A 186 -1.86 7.71 -3.79
CA SER A 186 -1.08 8.94 -3.94
C SER A 186 -1.69 9.88 -4.98
N HIS A 187 -2.20 9.33 -6.09
CA HIS A 187 -2.86 10.12 -7.14
C HIS A 187 -4.17 10.73 -6.65
N THR A 188 -4.92 9.93 -5.88
CA THR A 188 -6.17 10.30 -5.21
C THR A 188 -5.91 11.44 -4.19
N SER A 189 -4.86 11.34 -3.37
CA SER A 189 -4.48 12.37 -2.39
C SER A 189 -4.02 13.70 -3.03
N GLY A 190 -3.37 13.67 -4.19
CA GLY A 190 -3.01 14.91 -4.90
C GLY A 190 -4.22 15.64 -5.53
N ASN A 191 -5.36 14.95 -5.65
CA ASN A 191 -6.57 15.43 -6.30
C ASN A 191 -7.79 15.27 -5.38
N PHE A 192 -7.75 15.86 -4.18
CA PHE A 192 -8.83 15.74 -3.18
C PHE A 192 -10.23 16.07 -3.71
N SER A 193 -10.35 16.99 -4.66
CA SER A 193 -11.62 17.33 -5.31
C SER A 193 -12.25 16.14 -6.07
N LYS A 194 -11.46 15.19 -6.56
CA LYS A 194 -11.97 13.93 -7.15
C LYS A 194 -12.39 12.89 -6.10
N ILE A 195 -11.85 12.96 -4.88
CA ILE A 195 -12.18 12.04 -3.79
C ILE A 195 -13.62 12.27 -3.32
N TYR A 196 -14.01 13.54 -3.15
CA TYR A 196 -15.38 13.92 -2.79
C TYR A 196 -16.40 13.43 -3.82
N LEU A 197 -16.06 13.50 -5.11
CA LEU A 197 -16.90 12.97 -6.19
C LEU A 197 -17.06 11.44 -6.16
N GLN A 198 -16.16 10.72 -5.47
CA GLN A 198 -16.25 9.27 -5.25
C GLN A 198 -16.80 8.88 -3.86
N GLY A 199 -17.28 9.86 -3.08
CA GLY A 199 -17.92 9.62 -1.80
C GLY A 199 -16.97 9.12 -0.69
N LYS A 200 -15.66 9.39 -0.79
CA LYS A 200 -14.69 9.09 0.26
C LYS A 200 -14.14 10.36 0.89
N ASP A 201 -13.80 10.31 2.18
CA ASP A 201 -13.11 11.40 2.85
C ASP A 201 -11.58 11.19 2.88
N GLU A 202 -10.85 12.18 3.40
CA GLU A 202 -9.39 12.13 3.51
C GLU A 202 -8.93 11.04 4.50
N ILE A 203 -9.73 10.81 5.55
CA ILE A 203 -9.46 9.81 6.59
C ILE A 203 -9.56 8.40 6.00
N ASP A 204 -10.50 8.15 5.10
CA ASP A 204 -10.68 6.88 4.41
C ASP A 204 -9.50 6.59 3.48
N VAL A 205 -8.98 7.61 2.78
CA VAL A 205 -7.78 7.46 1.94
C VAL A 205 -6.57 7.10 2.81
N LEU A 206 -6.35 7.81 3.92
CA LEU A 206 -5.28 7.51 4.87
C LEU A 206 -5.45 6.13 5.51
N SER A 207 -6.66 5.80 5.96
CA SER A 207 -6.98 4.50 6.54
C SER A 207 -6.74 3.37 5.55
N THR A 208 -7.07 3.59 4.27
CA THR A 208 -6.81 2.63 3.19
C THR A 208 -5.32 2.48 2.91
N TRP A 209 -4.54 3.57 2.97
CA TRP A 209 -3.08 3.51 2.88
C TRP A 209 -2.48 2.68 4.01
N MET A 210 -2.88 2.97 5.25
CA MET A 210 -2.41 2.25 6.43
C MET A 210 -2.76 0.77 6.34
N MET A 211 -3.98 0.45 5.88
CA MET A 211 -4.43 -0.91 5.63
C MET A 211 -3.55 -1.63 4.61
N LEU A 212 -3.29 -1.00 3.46
CA LEU A 212 -2.45 -1.55 2.39
C LEU A 212 -1.03 -1.87 2.89
N ASP A 213 -0.43 -0.97 3.68
CA ASP A 213 0.86 -1.19 4.37
C ASP A 213 0.81 -2.39 5.33
N LYS A 214 -0.30 -2.61 6.05
CA LYS A 214 -0.44 -3.80 6.91
C LYS A 214 -0.57 -5.09 6.09
N LEU A 215 -1.23 -5.07 4.94
CA LEU A 215 -1.35 -6.25 4.07
C LEU A 215 -0.02 -6.70 3.51
N GLU A 216 0.79 -5.76 3.03
CA GLU A 216 2.15 -6.04 2.55
C GLU A 216 2.99 -6.66 3.67
N LYS A 217 3.00 -6.05 4.86
CA LYS A 217 3.73 -6.58 6.02
C LYS A 217 3.25 -7.98 6.42
N ILE A 218 1.96 -8.27 6.33
CA ILE A 218 1.43 -9.62 6.60
C ILE A 218 1.96 -10.61 5.55
N ALA A 219 1.90 -10.26 4.28
CA ALA A 219 2.39 -11.11 3.19
C ALA A 219 3.88 -11.45 3.37
N ASP A 220 4.72 -10.44 3.63
CA ASP A 220 6.15 -10.59 3.91
C ASP A 220 6.42 -11.55 5.07
N ARG A 221 5.66 -11.44 6.16
CA ARG A 221 5.80 -12.35 7.30
C ARG A 221 5.40 -13.77 6.94
N LEU A 222 4.36 -13.96 6.13
CA LEU A 222 3.93 -15.28 5.66
C LEU A 222 4.95 -15.90 4.69
N TYR A 223 5.54 -15.13 3.79
CA TYR A 223 6.66 -15.59 2.96
C TYR A 223 7.87 -15.98 3.82
N GLY A 224 8.19 -15.17 4.84
CA GLY A 224 9.23 -15.50 5.82
C GLY A 224 8.96 -16.81 6.58
N ILE A 225 7.69 -17.10 6.91
CA ILE A 225 7.28 -18.38 7.49
C ILE A 225 7.49 -19.52 6.48
N GLY A 226 7.02 -19.37 5.24
CA GLY A 226 7.20 -20.37 4.19
C GLY A 226 8.67 -20.68 3.90
N SER A 227 9.53 -19.66 3.91
CA SER A 227 10.98 -19.81 3.75
C SER A 227 11.62 -20.59 4.90
N ILE A 228 11.19 -20.36 6.15
CA ILE A 228 11.62 -21.17 7.28
C ILE A 228 11.21 -22.63 7.07
N LEU A 229 9.96 -22.89 6.71
CA LEU A 229 9.44 -24.24 6.50
C LEU A 229 10.23 -24.99 5.41
N LYS A 230 10.59 -24.30 4.32
CA LYS A 230 11.41 -24.85 3.23
C LYS A 230 12.81 -25.25 3.69
N ASN A 231 13.45 -24.41 4.50
CA ASN A 231 14.84 -24.58 4.90
C ASN A 231 15.00 -25.47 6.15
N SER A 232 13.93 -25.68 6.91
CA SER A 232 13.94 -26.53 8.10
C SER A 232 13.88 -28.01 7.75
N LYS A 233 15.03 -28.63 7.46
CA LYS A 233 15.17 -30.10 7.50
C LYS A 233 14.76 -30.68 8.87
N ASN A 234 14.87 -29.88 9.93
CA ASN A 234 14.56 -30.26 11.32
C ASN A 234 13.08 -30.26 11.72
N LEU A 235 12.16 -29.87 10.83
CA LEU A 235 10.72 -30.02 11.08
C LEU A 235 10.24 -31.46 10.88
N GLU A 236 11.02 -32.30 10.20
CA GLU A 236 10.76 -33.75 10.09
C GLU A 236 10.87 -34.45 11.45
N ASN A 237 11.74 -33.96 12.35
CA ASN A 237 11.88 -34.47 13.72
C ASN A 237 10.83 -33.89 14.70
N ALA A 238 10.04 -32.90 14.27
CA ALA A 238 8.95 -32.38 15.08
C ALA A 238 7.76 -33.33 14.94
N GLY A 239 7.46 -34.09 16.00
CA GLY A 239 6.37 -35.06 15.99
C GLY A 239 5.04 -34.47 15.49
N ASN A 240 4.22 -35.31 14.84
CA ASN A 240 2.97 -34.91 14.15
C ASN A 240 2.04 -34.03 15.01
N GLN A 241 2.00 -34.25 16.33
CA GLN A 241 1.21 -33.42 17.24
C GLN A 241 1.68 -31.96 17.30
N CYS A 242 2.97 -31.71 17.19
CA CYS A 242 3.51 -30.35 17.15
C CYS A 242 3.16 -29.63 15.85
N LYS A 243 3.31 -30.31 14.70
CA LYS A 243 2.92 -29.76 13.39
C LYS A 243 1.43 -29.38 13.37
N LYS A 244 0.55 -30.27 13.86
CA LYS A 244 -0.90 -30.00 14.05
C LYS A 244 -1.14 -28.79 14.95
N ASN A 245 -0.43 -28.69 16.06
CA ASN A 245 -0.57 -27.54 16.96
C ASN A 245 -0.20 -26.22 16.26
N ILE A 246 0.89 -26.18 15.48
CA ILE A 246 1.28 -24.97 14.73
C ILE A 246 0.24 -24.66 13.66
N ALA A 247 -0.24 -25.65 12.91
CA ALA A 247 -1.29 -25.46 11.92
C ALA A 247 -2.58 -24.87 12.53
N ASN A 248 -2.97 -25.32 13.73
CA ASN A 248 -4.09 -24.73 14.46
C ASN A 248 -3.85 -23.25 14.81
N LEU A 249 -2.61 -22.88 15.16
CA LEU A 249 -2.27 -21.47 15.39
C LEU A 249 -2.33 -20.66 14.11
N VAL A 250 -1.83 -21.19 13.00
CA VAL A 250 -1.96 -20.56 11.66
C VAL A 250 -3.43 -20.31 11.34
N SER A 251 -4.32 -21.28 11.59
CA SER A 251 -5.77 -21.12 11.39
C SER A 251 -6.38 -20.03 12.29
N ASN A 252 -5.95 -19.94 13.56
CA ASN A 252 -6.42 -18.90 14.46
C ASN A 252 -5.97 -17.50 14.01
N VAL A 253 -4.73 -17.37 13.53
CA VAL A 253 -4.20 -16.10 13.00
C VAL A 253 -4.87 -15.73 11.67
N GLU A 254 -5.11 -16.70 10.80
CA GLU A 254 -5.89 -16.50 9.56
C GLU A 254 -7.30 -16.00 9.87
N ASN A 255 -7.95 -16.53 10.91
CA ASN A 255 -9.28 -16.08 11.32
C ASN A 255 -9.26 -14.63 11.80
N VAL A 256 -8.30 -14.25 12.65
CA VAL A 256 -8.08 -12.85 13.07
C VAL A 256 -7.89 -11.94 11.85
N TYR A 257 -7.02 -12.35 10.92
CA TYR A 257 -6.80 -11.62 9.68
C TYR A 257 -8.10 -11.44 8.88
N LYS A 258 -8.87 -12.51 8.65
CA LYS A 258 -10.16 -12.45 7.93
C LYS A 258 -11.14 -11.49 8.60
N THR A 259 -11.28 -11.57 9.92
CA THR A 259 -12.14 -10.66 10.69
C THR A 259 -11.67 -9.22 10.53
N ALA A 260 -10.36 -8.96 10.56
CA ALA A 260 -9.79 -7.62 10.38
C ALA A 260 -10.07 -7.02 9.00
N ILE A 261 -9.92 -7.82 7.94
CA ILE A 261 -10.28 -7.40 6.57
C ILE A 261 -11.78 -7.07 6.49
N LEU A 262 -12.63 -7.96 6.99
CA LEU A 262 -14.08 -7.79 6.93
C LEU A 262 -14.56 -6.60 7.75
N SER A 263 -14.02 -6.39 8.95
CA SER A 263 -14.35 -5.22 9.77
C SER A 263 -13.96 -3.92 9.07
N PHE A 264 -12.83 -3.91 8.37
CA PHE A 264 -12.40 -2.73 7.60
C PHE A 264 -13.33 -2.43 6.43
N TYR A 265 -13.74 -3.45 5.66
CA TYR A 265 -14.65 -3.27 4.54
C TYR A 265 -16.05 -2.84 4.96
N ASN A 266 -16.56 -3.38 6.06
CA ASN A 266 -17.91 -3.13 6.53
C ASN A 266 -18.01 -1.96 7.51
N ASN A 267 -16.89 -1.30 7.83
CA ASN A 267 -16.82 -0.31 8.91
C ASN A 267 -17.38 -0.87 10.24
N ASP A 268 -17.20 -2.16 10.51
CA ASP A 268 -17.76 -2.84 11.69
C ASP A 268 -16.85 -2.66 12.91
N ARG A 269 -17.13 -1.64 13.71
CA ARG A 269 -16.40 -1.33 14.95
C ARG A 269 -16.51 -2.44 16.00
N ALA A 270 -17.65 -3.11 16.09
CA ALA A 270 -17.87 -4.18 17.07
C ALA A 270 -17.00 -5.42 16.73
N ALA A 271 -16.94 -5.79 15.46
CA ALA A 271 -16.00 -6.82 14.99
C ALA A 271 -14.55 -6.39 15.23
N ALA A 272 -14.22 -5.12 15.01
CA ALA A 272 -12.88 -4.61 15.26
C ALA A 272 -12.45 -4.72 16.74
N HIS A 273 -13.34 -4.45 17.69
CA HIS A 273 -13.08 -4.68 19.12
C HIS A 273 -12.87 -6.16 19.45
N LYS A 274 -13.65 -7.08 18.85
CA LYS A 274 -13.49 -8.52 19.06
C LYS A 274 -12.11 -9.03 18.64
N ILE A 275 -11.50 -8.44 17.61
CA ILE A 275 -10.14 -8.77 17.13
C ILE A 275 -9.11 -8.63 18.26
N ILE A 276 -9.21 -7.57 19.08
CA ILE A 276 -8.25 -7.31 20.16
C ILE A 276 -8.21 -8.50 21.15
N GLY A 277 -9.38 -8.99 21.56
CA GLY A 277 -9.49 -10.15 22.45
C GLY A 277 -8.97 -11.45 21.81
N LEU A 278 -9.29 -11.68 20.53
CA LEU A 278 -8.77 -12.83 19.79
C LEU A 278 -7.24 -12.79 19.67
N CYS A 279 -6.67 -11.62 19.39
CA CYS A 279 -5.22 -11.44 19.30
C CYS A 279 -4.53 -11.72 20.63
N GLN A 280 -5.08 -11.24 21.76
CA GLN A 280 -4.54 -11.52 23.09
C GLN A 280 -4.55 -13.02 23.40
N LYS A 281 -5.64 -13.72 23.08
CA LYS A 281 -5.74 -15.18 23.23
C LYS A 281 -4.68 -15.89 22.38
N ASN A 282 -4.51 -15.49 21.13
CA ASN A 282 -3.51 -16.06 20.23
C ASN A 282 -2.07 -15.81 20.70
N SER A 283 -1.77 -14.61 21.21
CA SER A 283 -0.43 -14.25 21.70
C SER A 283 -0.04 -15.11 22.90
N LYS A 284 -0.97 -15.38 23.83
CA LYS A 284 -0.77 -16.34 24.92
C LYS A 284 -0.46 -17.75 24.41
N LEU A 285 -1.16 -18.20 23.36
CA LEU A 285 -0.89 -19.50 22.74
C LEU A 285 0.49 -19.56 22.05
N CYS A 286 0.94 -18.47 21.43
CA CYS A 286 2.29 -18.35 20.87
C CYS A 286 3.35 -18.51 21.98
N ASN A 287 3.23 -17.74 23.06
CA ASN A 287 4.17 -17.76 24.18
C ASN A 287 4.22 -19.12 24.86
N ASN A 288 3.07 -19.74 25.14
CA ASN A 288 3.01 -21.07 25.75
C ASN A 288 3.71 -22.14 24.91
N LYS A 289 3.67 -22.04 23.57
CA LYS A 289 4.36 -22.97 22.68
C LYS A 289 5.87 -22.76 22.65
N GLN A 290 6.34 -21.52 22.79
CA GLN A 290 7.77 -21.25 22.88
C GLN A 290 8.39 -21.91 24.12
N VAL A 291 7.66 -21.90 25.25
CA VAL A 291 8.10 -22.52 26.51
C VAL A 291 8.02 -24.06 26.45
N LYS A 292 7.01 -24.61 25.76
CA LYS A 292 6.75 -26.07 25.74
C LYS A 292 7.66 -26.86 24.79
N TYR A 293 8.17 -26.25 23.72
CA TYR A 293 8.93 -26.96 22.69
C TYR A 293 10.40 -26.51 22.67
N ASN A 294 11.33 -27.43 22.93
CA ASN A 294 12.78 -27.17 22.89
C ASN A 294 13.35 -27.13 21.45
N ASN A 295 12.55 -26.71 20.47
CA ASN A 295 12.92 -26.66 19.06
C ASN A 295 12.94 -25.21 18.57
N LYS A 296 14.14 -24.73 18.23
CA LYS A 296 14.40 -23.34 17.79
C LYS A 296 13.54 -22.91 16.59
N HIS A 297 13.22 -23.81 15.66
CA HIS A 297 12.37 -23.49 14.51
C HIS A 297 10.92 -23.26 14.92
N ILE A 298 10.41 -24.00 15.91
CA ILE A 298 9.04 -23.87 16.40
C ILE A 298 8.86 -22.56 17.17
N VAL A 299 9.85 -22.19 17.97
CA VAL A 299 9.90 -20.88 18.64
C VAL A 299 9.86 -19.75 17.60
N LEU A 300 10.72 -19.82 16.58
CA LEU A 300 10.80 -18.81 15.52
C LEU A 300 9.51 -18.71 14.69
N LEU A 301 8.89 -19.84 14.35
CA LEU A 301 7.60 -19.86 13.65
C LEU A 301 6.49 -19.22 14.50
N SER A 302 6.44 -19.55 15.79
CA SER A 302 5.45 -18.99 16.73
C SER A 302 5.63 -17.49 16.88
N GLU A 303 6.87 -17.00 16.96
CA GLU A 303 7.19 -15.57 17.01
C GLU A 303 6.74 -14.84 15.72
N LYS A 304 7.05 -15.40 14.54
CA LYS A 304 6.61 -14.78 13.28
C LYS A 304 5.09 -14.77 13.12
N LEU A 305 4.40 -15.83 13.56
CA LEU A 305 2.93 -15.88 13.57
C LEU A 305 2.33 -14.84 14.52
N ASP A 306 2.96 -14.61 15.68
CA ASP A 306 2.52 -13.58 16.61
C ASP A 306 2.67 -12.17 16.03
N ARG A 307 3.73 -11.94 15.24
CA ARG A 307 3.87 -10.69 14.48
C ARG A 307 2.76 -10.51 13.44
N VAL A 308 2.38 -11.56 12.70
CA VAL A 308 1.22 -11.52 11.78
C VAL A 308 -0.06 -11.17 12.53
N ASN A 309 -0.30 -11.83 13.66
CA ASN A 309 -1.45 -11.59 14.55
C ASN A 309 -1.49 -10.13 15.04
N THR A 310 -0.35 -9.57 15.42
CA THR A 310 -0.21 -8.17 15.86
C THR A 310 -0.48 -7.19 14.72
N ILE A 311 0.00 -7.47 13.51
CA ILE A 311 -0.27 -6.61 12.34
C ILE A 311 -1.77 -6.64 11.99
N ALA A 312 -2.42 -7.81 12.07
CA ALA A 312 -3.87 -7.92 11.87
C ALA A 312 -4.67 -7.17 12.95
N LYS A 313 -4.21 -7.15 14.21
CA LYS A 313 -4.78 -6.29 15.25
C LYS A 313 -4.76 -4.82 14.87
N HIS A 314 -3.66 -4.33 14.29
CA HIS A 314 -3.56 -2.93 13.88
C HIS A 314 -4.54 -2.57 12.77
N ILE A 315 -4.91 -3.52 11.90
CA ILE A 315 -6.01 -3.32 10.94
C ILE A 315 -7.32 -3.06 11.69
N GLY A 316 -7.63 -3.85 12.73
CA GLY A 316 -8.79 -3.60 13.58
C GLY A 316 -8.75 -2.22 14.26
N MET A 317 -7.58 -1.80 14.76
CA MET A 317 -7.42 -0.47 15.36
C MET A 317 -7.71 0.66 14.37
N ILE A 318 -7.27 0.55 13.11
CA ILE A 318 -7.61 1.54 12.07
C ILE A 318 -9.12 1.72 11.94
N VAL A 319 -9.91 0.65 12.04
CA VAL A 319 -11.39 0.72 11.96
C VAL A 319 -11.98 1.46 13.15
N ILE A 320 -11.44 1.22 14.34
CA ILE A 320 -11.86 1.87 15.59
C ILE A 320 -11.48 3.36 15.56
N ASP A 321 -10.27 3.69 15.13
CA ASP A 321 -9.74 5.04 15.22
C ASP A 321 -10.36 5.98 14.17
N LYS A 322 -10.78 5.46 13.01
CA LYS A 322 -11.33 6.28 11.92
C LYS A 322 -12.80 6.67 12.09
N GLN A 323 -13.51 6.11 13.08
CA GLN A 323 -14.93 6.37 13.31
C GLN A 323 -15.13 7.24 14.55
N PRO A 324 -16.07 8.20 14.53
CA PRO A 324 -16.45 8.94 15.72
C PRO A 324 -16.97 7.99 16.82
N ILE A 325 -16.85 8.44 18.07
CA ILE A 325 -17.43 7.76 19.22
C ILE A 325 -18.84 8.33 19.38
N ASP A 326 -19.85 7.47 19.36
CA ASP A 326 -21.22 7.84 19.74
C ASP A 326 -21.34 8.01 21.26
#